data_AF-A0A318HA64-F1
#
_entry.id   AF-A0A318HA64-F1
#
_cell.length_a   1.000
_cell.length_b   1.000
_cell.length_c   1.000
_cell.angle_alpha   90.00
_cell.angle_beta   90.00
_cell.angle_gamma   90.00
#
_symmetry.space_group_name_H-M   'P 1'
#
loop_
_entity.id
_entity.type
_entity.pdbx_description
1 polymer ?
#
loop_
_entity_poly.entity_id
_entity_poly.type
_entity_poly.pdbx_seq_one_letter_code
_entity_poly.pdbx_strand_id
1 'polypeptide(L)'
;MTAVNDADRASGDSYADRVDALSQATTRLRFDPYVDIDWEAPENALDDNDPRWQLDPDTDPLAATDWYAQQPLQRRIDMGRWITANTLKATIQFEQMLIRGVVHYGGALPNRSPVFRYLMHELIDEANHILMFQEFINRTGEDVPGMRRGSRFIGPILGFIGGYASIFHFIGVLCGEQPLHYQQTLQHRGAVNVPPLLNKITYIHLAEEARHISFVDDYLAQRMQSSSRFRRATYAIAFPFYLRWLIGESVGPPRTFARQFGIPRRVFKAAYWRSAESRRMMAESAADVRRIADDLGLRTAWSRWLWRLFGVEGRVPRYRGEPNRTNAVKHAARHRVAMWGRLAAVAITAGVALAFTPDGLRIIAVAAAGAGVWATYHALRERRGGVVGNQPFEWPRLLVWVAVCVMMIPAGGLIGLALVVFMILALAEFMPTL
;
A
#
# COMPACT_ATOMS: atom_id res chain seq x y z
N MET A 1 23.78 15.10 1.94
CA MET A 1 23.42 13.81 1.32
C MET A 1 23.58 13.93 -0.18
N THR A 2 24.71 13.46 -0.72
CA THR A 2 24.81 13.13 -2.14
C THR A 2 23.89 11.95 -2.39
N ALA A 3 22.76 12.19 -3.05
CA ALA A 3 22.00 11.09 -3.64
C ALA A 3 22.98 10.30 -4.51
N VAL A 4 23.18 9.02 -4.22
CA VAL A 4 23.81 8.11 -5.18
C VAL A 4 22.90 8.16 -6.39
N ASN A 5 23.34 8.90 -7.39
CA ASN A 5 22.57 9.18 -8.58
C ASN A 5 22.46 7.84 -9.32
N ASP A 6 21.28 7.48 -9.85
CA ASP A 6 21.13 6.28 -10.70
C ASP A 6 22.07 6.33 -11.94
N ALA A 7 22.69 7.48 -12.20
CA ALA A 7 23.72 7.75 -13.19
C ALA A 7 25.13 7.24 -12.82
N ASP A 8 25.42 6.93 -11.55
CA ASP A 8 26.68 6.31 -11.10
C ASP A 8 26.65 4.78 -11.20
N ARG A 9 25.68 4.20 -11.94
CA ARG A 9 25.83 2.87 -12.53
C ARG A 9 26.94 2.91 -13.58
N ALA A 10 28.19 3.02 -13.11
CA ALA A 10 29.37 2.98 -13.94
C ALA A 10 29.32 1.69 -14.76
N SER A 11 29.27 1.86 -16.08
CA SER A 11 29.37 0.78 -17.04
C SER A 11 30.75 0.14 -16.92
N GLY A 12 30.92 -0.81 -16.00
CA GLY A 12 32.20 -1.47 -15.73
C GLY A 12 32.21 -2.35 -14.48
N ASP A 13 31.45 -2.01 -13.44
CA ASP A 13 31.51 -2.74 -12.16
C ASP A 13 30.68 -4.04 -12.18
N SER A 14 31.26 -5.13 -11.68
CA SER A 14 30.54 -6.39 -11.56
C SER A 14 29.48 -6.31 -10.45
N TYR A 15 28.50 -7.23 -10.48
CA TYR A 15 27.52 -7.35 -9.39
C TYR A 15 28.19 -7.56 -8.02
N ALA A 16 29.29 -8.31 -7.97
CA ALA A 16 30.03 -8.54 -6.74
C ALA A 16 30.66 -7.23 -6.21
N ASP A 17 31.24 -6.43 -7.09
CA ASP A 17 31.88 -5.15 -6.71
C ASP A 17 30.86 -4.18 -6.11
N ARG A 18 29.64 -4.13 -6.67
CA ARG A 18 28.56 -3.29 -6.13
C ARG A 18 28.11 -3.74 -4.72
N VAL A 19 27.97 -5.04 -4.50
CA VAL A 19 27.61 -5.58 -3.17
C VAL A 19 28.73 -5.34 -2.15
N ASP A 20 29.99 -5.46 -2.57
CA ASP A 20 31.15 -5.15 -1.73
C ASP A 20 31.22 -3.66 -1.39
N ALA A 21 30.94 -2.78 -2.35
CA ALA A 21 30.87 -1.33 -2.12
C ALA A 21 29.78 -0.97 -1.09
N LEU A 22 28.62 -1.62 -1.15
CA LEU A 22 27.56 -1.45 -0.15
C LEU A 22 27.99 -1.94 1.23
N SER A 23 28.70 -3.07 1.33
CA SER A 23 29.25 -3.56 2.61
C SER A 23 30.28 -2.58 3.21
N GLN A 24 31.14 -2.01 2.36
CA GLN A 24 32.10 -0.99 2.79
C GLN A 24 31.39 0.30 3.23
N ALA A 25 30.33 0.69 2.54
CA ALA A 25 29.52 1.86 2.90
C ALA A 25 28.88 1.67 4.27
N THR A 26 28.25 0.52 4.56
CA THR A 26 27.69 0.22 5.89
C THR A 26 28.77 0.27 6.97
N THR A 27 29.98 -0.25 6.71
CA THR A 27 31.07 -0.18 7.71
C THR A 27 31.49 1.26 8.05
N ARG A 28 31.41 2.18 7.08
CA ARG A 28 31.78 3.59 7.27
C ARG A 28 30.65 4.43 7.87
N LEU A 29 29.40 4.10 7.53
CA LEU A 29 28.19 4.85 7.87
C LEU A 29 27.22 3.94 8.64
N ARG A 30 27.68 3.48 9.81
CA ARG A 30 26.89 2.69 10.75
C ARG A 30 26.37 3.58 11.87
N PHE A 31 25.19 3.27 12.38
CA PHE A 31 24.64 3.87 13.59
C PHE A 31 24.37 2.81 14.66
N ASP A 32 24.72 3.13 15.90
CA ASP A 32 24.29 2.39 17.10
C ASP A 32 23.30 3.27 17.87
N PRO A 33 22.06 2.80 18.08
CA PRO A 33 21.01 3.63 18.65
C PRO A 33 21.29 4.04 20.09
N TYR A 34 22.12 3.32 20.85
CA TYR A 34 22.44 3.68 22.24
C TYR A 34 23.75 4.47 22.38
N VAL A 35 24.48 4.66 21.28
CA VAL A 35 25.69 5.50 21.24
C VAL A 35 25.41 6.82 20.52
N ASP A 36 24.72 6.77 19.38
CA ASP A 36 24.56 7.93 18.48
C ASP A 36 23.32 8.78 18.78
N ILE A 37 22.40 8.27 19.61
CA ILE A 37 21.23 9.02 20.09
C ILE A 37 21.42 9.32 21.57
N ASP A 38 21.53 10.61 21.88
CA ASP A 38 21.39 11.08 23.26
C ASP A 38 19.91 11.07 23.66
N TRP A 39 19.45 9.93 24.16
CA TRP A 39 18.06 9.73 24.56
C TRP A 39 17.62 10.62 25.74
N GLU A 40 18.57 11.08 26.55
CA GLU A 40 18.33 11.88 27.76
C GLU A 40 18.41 13.39 27.50
N ALA A 41 18.81 13.81 26.29
CA ALA A 41 18.85 15.22 25.93
C ALA A 41 17.46 15.88 26.14
N PRO A 42 17.37 17.06 26.78
CA PRO A 42 16.08 17.71 27.08
C PRO A 42 15.18 17.90 25.87
N GLU A 43 15.75 18.17 24.68
CA GLU A 43 15.01 18.32 23.43
C GLU A 43 14.42 17.01 22.88
N ASN A 44 14.91 15.86 23.35
CA ASN A 44 14.42 14.54 22.98
C ASN A 44 13.36 14.01 23.95
N ALA A 45 13.02 14.76 25.01
CA ALA A 45 11.92 14.44 25.89
C ALA A 45 10.59 14.39 25.11
N LEU A 46 9.82 13.34 25.32
CA LEU A 46 8.51 13.14 24.68
C LEU A 46 7.43 13.68 25.61
N ASP A 47 7.00 14.92 25.38
CA ASP A 47 5.88 15.52 26.11
C ASP A 47 4.54 15.03 25.54
N ASP A 48 3.69 14.52 26.44
CA ASP A 48 2.33 14.06 26.19
C ASP A 48 1.40 15.16 25.65
N ASN A 49 1.79 16.42 25.79
CA ASN A 49 1.05 17.59 25.35
C ASN A 49 1.74 18.33 24.18
N ASP A 50 2.82 17.79 23.59
CA ASP A 50 3.50 18.43 22.46
C ASP A 50 2.54 18.50 21.25
N PRO A 51 2.15 19.70 20.77
CA PRO A 51 1.26 19.85 19.62
C PRO A 51 1.84 19.30 18.31
N ARG A 52 3.15 19.02 18.23
CA ARG A 52 3.81 18.36 17.10
C ARG A 52 3.38 16.91 16.89
N TRP A 53 2.71 16.31 17.88
CA TRP A 53 2.12 14.98 17.72
C TRP A 53 0.87 14.96 16.83
N GLN A 54 0.27 16.11 16.52
CA GLN A 54 -0.90 16.14 15.65
C GLN A 54 -0.60 15.50 14.29
N LEU A 55 -1.59 14.79 13.76
CA LEU A 55 -1.49 14.15 12.46
C LEU A 55 -1.43 15.21 11.36
N ASP A 56 -0.55 14.99 10.38
CA ASP A 56 -0.42 15.84 9.20
C ASP A 56 -1.21 15.24 8.02
N PRO A 57 -2.04 16.01 7.31
CA PRO A 57 -2.82 15.51 6.16
C PRO A 57 -1.99 14.98 5.00
N ASP A 58 -0.71 15.37 4.88
CA ASP A 58 0.21 14.85 3.87
C ASP A 58 0.75 13.45 4.24
N THR A 59 0.74 13.07 5.52
CA THR A 59 1.27 11.79 6.02
C THR A 59 0.19 10.83 6.54
N ASP A 60 -0.93 11.34 7.07
CA ASP A 60 -2.06 10.56 7.55
C ASP A 60 -3.43 11.08 7.03
N PRO A 61 -4.16 10.29 6.22
CA PRO A 61 -5.45 10.69 5.65
C PRO A 61 -6.56 10.99 6.67
N LEU A 62 -6.45 10.52 7.91
CA LEU A 62 -7.41 10.86 8.96
C LEU A 62 -7.37 12.35 9.29
N ALA A 63 -6.18 12.97 9.22
CA ALA A 63 -6.00 14.39 9.49
C ALA A 63 -6.79 15.28 8.52
N ALA A 64 -7.02 14.79 7.30
CA ALA A 64 -7.79 15.48 6.27
C ALA A 64 -9.33 15.37 6.45
N THR A 65 -9.82 14.76 7.54
CA THR A 65 -11.26 14.58 7.76
C THR A 65 -11.85 15.64 8.69
N ASP A 66 -13.08 16.07 8.39
CA ASP A 66 -13.85 16.97 9.27
C ASP A 66 -14.00 16.39 10.68
N TRP A 67 -14.13 15.06 10.78
CA TRP A 67 -14.25 14.38 12.06
C TRP A 67 -13.00 14.58 12.92
N TYR A 68 -11.80 14.49 12.33
CA TYR A 68 -10.54 14.75 13.03
C TYR A 68 -10.42 16.23 13.43
N ALA A 69 -10.77 17.15 12.51
CA ALA A 69 -10.72 18.59 12.77
C ALA A 69 -11.62 19.02 13.94
N GLN A 70 -12.72 18.32 14.19
CA GLN A 70 -13.64 18.57 15.31
C GLN A 70 -13.17 17.98 16.65
N GLN A 71 -12.08 17.21 16.68
CA GLN A 71 -11.59 16.63 17.93
C GLN A 71 -10.83 17.67 18.78
N PRO A 72 -10.93 17.60 20.12
CA PRO A 72 -10.10 18.42 21.01
C PRO A 72 -8.61 18.24 20.71
N LEU A 73 -7.81 19.28 20.96
CA LEU A 73 -6.36 19.25 20.71
C LEU A 73 -5.69 18.04 21.38
N GLN A 74 -5.96 17.80 22.66
CA GLN A 74 -5.36 16.66 23.37
C GLN A 74 -5.69 15.33 22.69
N ARG A 75 -6.94 15.13 22.28
CA ARG A 75 -7.36 13.91 21.59
C ARG A 75 -6.66 13.73 20.23
N ARG A 76 -6.34 14.83 19.55
CA ARG A 76 -5.57 14.83 18.30
C ARG A 76 -4.10 14.47 18.52
N ILE A 77 -3.52 14.93 19.63
CA ILE A 77 -2.17 14.56 20.10
C ILE A 77 -2.13 13.08 20.47
N ASP A 78 -3.05 12.60 21.31
CA ASP A 78 -3.12 11.19 21.73
C ASP A 78 -3.25 10.25 20.53
N MET A 79 -4.05 10.61 19.52
CA MET A 79 -4.17 9.84 18.28
C MET A 79 -2.84 9.74 17.54
N GLY A 80 -2.10 10.84 17.44
CA GLY A 80 -0.85 10.88 16.71
C GLY A 80 0.30 10.18 17.42
N ARG A 81 0.39 10.30 18.75
CA ARG A 81 1.28 9.47 19.58
C ARG A 81 1.03 7.98 19.33
N TRP A 82 -0.23 7.57 19.45
CA TRP A 82 -0.62 6.18 19.27
C TRP A 82 -0.33 5.67 17.85
N ILE A 83 -0.70 6.43 16.80
CA ILE A 83 -0.44 6.04 15.41
C ILE A 83 1.06 5.91 15.14
N THR A 84 1.85 6.86 15.65
CA THR A 84 3.32 6.84 15.50
C THR A 84 3.90 5.59 16.15
N ALA A 85 3.59 5.36 17.43
CA ALA A 85 4.05 4.18 18.15
C ALA A 85 3.63 2.89 17.44
N ASN A 86 2.39 2.80 16.96
CA ASN A 86 1.90 1.62 16.25
C ASN A 86 2.61 1.40 14.91
N THR A 87 2.93 2.47 14.18
CA THR A 87 3.66 2.41 12.91
C THR A 87 5.07 1.89 13.12
N LEU A 88 5.78 2.40 14.14
CA LEU A 88 7.09 1.90 14.53
C LEU A 88 7.01 0.45 15.02
N LYS A 89 5.97 0.07 15.76
CA LYS A 89 5.78 -1.33 16.20
C LYS A 89 5.51 -2.28 15.04
N ALA A 90 4.76 -1.84 14.03
CA ALA A 90 4.53 -2.62 12.82
C ALA A 90 5.84 -2.77 12.01
N THR A 91 6.67 -1.73 12.00
CA THR A 91 8.01 -1.72 11.38
C THR A 91 8.93 -2.74 12.06
N ILE A 92 9.03 -2.72 13.39
CA ILE A 92 9.76 -3.75 14.17
C ILE A 92 9.33 -5.17 13.76
N GLN A 93 8.02 -5.41 13.64
CA GLN A 93 7.50 -6.72 13.28
C GLN A 93 7.82 -7.11 11.84
N PHE A 94 7.90 -6.14 10.92
CA PHE A 94 8.35 -6.33 9.55
C PHE A 94 9.85 -6.66 9.50
N GLU A 95 10.70 -5.92 10.19
CA GLU A 95 12.15 -6.17 10.26
C GLU A 95 12.44 -7.56 10.85
N GLN A 96 11.68 -7.97 11.88
CA GLN A 96 11.76 -9.35 12.41
C GLN A 96 11.39 -10.42 11.36
N MET A 97 10.52 -10.12 10.39
CA MET A 97 10.23 -11.05 9.29
C MET A 97 11.36 -11.07 8.27
N LEU A 98 11.96 -9.91 8.00
CA LEU A 98 13.13 -9.72 7.15
C LEU A 98 14.31 -10.56 7.69
N ILE A 99 14.69 -10.30 8.95
CA ILE A 99 15.77 -10.99 9.65
C ILE A 99 15.61 -12.52 9.58
N ARG A 100 14.40 -13.04 9.82
CA ARG A 100 14.15 -14.49 9.75
C ARG A 100 14.47 -15.09 8.38
N GLY A 101 14.11 -14.40 7.31
CA GLY A 101 14.38 -14.88 5.96
C GLY A 101 15.85 -14.71 5.58
N VAL A 102 16.47 -13.58 5.93
CA VAL A 102 17.88 -13.30 5.64
C VAL A 102 18.82 -14.23 6.38
N VAL A 103 18.60 -14.49 7.68
CA VAL A 103 19.42 -15.45 8.45
C VAL A 103 19.37 -16.84 7.80
N HIS A 104 18.18 -17.29 7.40
CA HIS A 104 18.03 -18.59 6.77
C HIS A 104 18.68 -18.64 5.37
N TYR A 105 18.43 -17.63 4.54
CA TYR A 105 19.03 -17.55 3.20
C TYR A 105 20.55 -17.43 3.26
N GLY A 106 21.08 -16.63 4.19
CA GLY A 106 22.51 -16.43 4.43
C GLY A 106 23.22 -17.75 4.75
N GLY A 107 22.60 -18.64 5.54
CA GLY A 107 23.17 -19.95 5.86
C GLY A 107 23.38 -20.88 4.66
N ALA A 108 22.72 -20.63 3.53
CA ALA A 108 22.89 -21.41 2.31
C ALA A 108 23.95 -20.83 1.35
N LEU A 109 24.55 -19.68 1.67
CA LEU A 109 25.54 -19.02 0.81
C LEU A 109 26.94 -19.65 0.97
N PRO A 110 27.73 -19.74 -0.11
CA PRO A 110 29.06 -20.30 -0.05
C PRO A 110 30.03 -19.39 0.72
N ASN A 111 31.12 -19.99 1.20
CA ASN A 111 32.25 -19.24 1.76
C ASN A 111 32.72 -18.16 0.77
N ARG A 112 33.13 -17.00 1.32
CA ARG A 112 33.59 -15.82 0.54
C ARG A 112 32.51 -15.16 -0.32
N SER A 113 31.22 -15.44 -0.08
CA SER A 113 30.13 -14.73 -0.74
C SER A 113 30.08 -13.26 -0.31
N PRO A 114 30.19 -12.28 -1.23
CA PRO A 114 30.02 -10.85 -0.88
C PRO A 114 28.58 -10.57 -0.43
N VAL A 115 27.60 -11.31 -0.97
CA VAL A 115 26.21 -11.25 -0.54
C VAL A 115 26.05 -11.67 0.92
N PHE A 116 26.77 -12.71 1.36
CA PHE A 116 26.69 -13.12 2.77
C PHE A 116 27.16 -12.01 3.69
N ARG A 117 28.31 -11.39 3.38
CA ARG A 117 28.85 -10.28 4.18
C ARG A 117 27.86 -9.11 4.24
N TYR A 118 27.31 -8.70 3.10
CA TYR A 118 26.35 -7.61 3.06
C TYR A 118 25.11 -7.91 3.90
N LEU A 119 24.53 -9.11 3.74
CA LEU A 119 23.36 -9.53 4.50
C LEU A 119 23.62 -9.52 6.01
N MET A 120 24.82 -9.89 6.47
CA MET A 120 25.14 -9.80 7.90
C MET A 120 25.27 -8.35 8.38
N HIS A 121 25.72 -7.42 7.52
CA HIS A 121 25.69 -6.00 7.83
C HIS A 121 24.25 -5.48 7.92
N GLU A 122 23.40 -5.80 6.94
CA GLU A 122 21.97 -5.47 6.96
C GLU A 122 21.29 -6.00 8.23
N LEU A 123 21.54 -7.26 8.62
CA LEU A 123 21.00 -7.80 9.89
C LEU A 123 21.41 -7.00 11.14
N ILE A 124 22.60 -6.40 11.15
CA ILE A 124 23.06 -5.55 12.26
C ILE A 124 22.32 -4.22 12.25
N ASP A 125 22.23 -3.57 11.09
CA ASP A 125 21.48 -2.33 10.90
C ASP A 125 19.99 -2.57 11.31
N GLU A 126 19.36 -3.66 10.87
CA GLU A 126 17.98 -4.01 11.25
C GLU A 126 17.81 -4.32 12.74
N ALA A 127 18.77 -4.97 13.39
CA ALA A 127 18.71 -5.19 14.83
C ALA A 127 18.77 -3.85 15.59
N ASN A 128 19.59 -2.91 15.10
CA ASN A 128 19.68 -1.56 15.64
C ASN A 128 18.39 -0.77 15.41
N HIS A 129 17.74 -0.90 14.24
CA HIS A 129 16.42 -0.31 13.98
C HIS A 129 15.37 -0.82 14.97
N ILE A 130 15.30 -2.15 15.20
CA ILE A 130 14.39 -2.76 16.16
C ILE A 130 14.60 -2.18 17.56
N LEU A 131 15.84 -2.09 18.02
CA LEU A 131 16.19 -1.54 19.33
C LEU A 131 15.80 -0.06 19.44
N MET A 132 16.15 0.74 18.42
CA MET A 132 15.82 2.16 18.33
C MET A 132 14.32 2.41 18.43
N PHE A 133 13.53 1.70 17.61
CA PHE A 133 12.08 1.84 17.59
C PHE A 133 11.43 1.33 18.87
N GLN A 134 11.95 0.25 19.45
CA GLN A 134 11.42 -0.28 20.70
C GLN A 134 11.69 0.68 21.86
N GLU A 135 12.87 1.29 21.93
CA GLU A 135 13.20 2.30 22.94
C GLU A 135 12.30 3.54 22.81
N PHE A 136 12.10 4.03 21.59
CA PHE A 136 11.15 5.12 21.35
C PHE A 136 9.74 4.78 21.84
N ILE A 137 9.23 3.59 21.50
CA ILE A 137 7.90 3.14 21.95
C ILE A 137 7.84 3.06 23.48
N ASN A 138 8.86 2.51 24.13
CA ASN A 138 8.93 2.44 25.59
C ASN A 138 8.81 3.84 26.22
N ARG A 139 9.52 4.83 25.68
CA ARG A 139 9.47 6.22 26.15
C ARG A 139 8.13 6.90 25.89
N THR A 140 7.43 6.56 24.81
CA THR A 140 6.07 7.07 24.59
C THR A 140 5.05 6.53 25.59
N GLY A 141 5.31 5.36 26.20
CA GLY A 141 4.36 4.68 27.09
C GLY A 141 3.15 4.05 26.40
N GLU A 142 3.10 4.08 25.06
CA GLU A 142 1.95 3.60 24.28
C GLU A 142 1.93 2.06 24.15
N ASP A 143 0.81 1.43 24.52
CA ASP A 143 0.58 0.00 24.27
C ASP A 143 -0.11 -0.21 22.91
N VAL A 144 0.71 -0.55 21.93
CA VAL A 144 0.30 -0.68 20.52
C VAL A 144 0.52 -2.09 19.98
N PRO A 145 -0.44 -2.65 19.22
CA PRO A 145 -0.31 -4.02 18.72
C PRO A 145 0.64 -4.17 17.53
N GLY A 146 0.95 -3.09 16.82
CA GLY A 146 1.69 -3.08 15.55
C GLY A 146 0.82 -3.53 14.38
N MET A 147 1.33 -4.52 13.63
CA MET A 147 0.62 -5.16 12.52
C MET A 147 -0.74 -5.74 12.96
N ARG A 148 -1.61 -5.91 11.98
CA ARG A 148 -2.92 -6.56 12.15
C ARG A 148 -2.75 -8.00 12.63
N ARG A 149 -3.75 -8.46 13.39
CA ARG A 149 -3.73 -9.79 14.04
C ARG A 149 -3.36 -10.94 13.10
N GLY A 150 -3.90 -10.97 11.88
CA GLY A 150 -3.57 -12.01 10.89
C GLY A 150 -2.11 -11.94 10.44
N SER A 151 -1.61 -10.74 10.17
CA SER A 151 -0.22 -10.49 9.74
C SER A 151 0.78 -10.81 10.84
N ARG A 152 0.47 -10.56 12.11
CA ARG A 152 1.32 -10.99 13.24
C ARG A 152 1.46 -12.51 13.36
N PHE A 153 0.45 -13.25 12.95
CA PHE A 153 0.47 -14.72 12.98
C PHE A 153 1.16 -15.30 11.73
N ILE A 154 0.76 -14.82 10.55
CA ILE A 154 1.24 -15.35 9.26
C ILE A 154 2.63 -14.81 8.91
N GLY A 155 2.94 -13.57 9.30
CA GLY A 155 4.19 -12.88 8.99
C GLY A 155 5.45 -13.67 9.36
N PRO A 156 5.60 -14.15 10.61
CA PRO A 156 6.75 -14.97 11.00
C PRO A 156 6.93 -16.23 10.15
N ILE A 157 5.82 -16.88 9.77
CA ILE A 157 5.82 -18.07 8.91
C ILE A 157 6.31 -17.70 7.50
N LEU A 158 5.82 -16.59 6.95
CA LEU A 158 6.26 -16.09 5.64
C LEU A 158 7.74 -15.68 5.64
N GLY A 159 8.24 -15.08 6.73
CA GLY A 159 9.66 -14.78 6.89
C GLY A 159 10.51 -16.05 6.82
N PHE A 160 10.12 -17.09 7.57
CA PHE A 160 10.80 -18.39 7.56
C PHE A 160 10.77 -19.06 6.17
N ILE A 161 9.59 -19.18 5.55
CA ILE A 161 9.46 -19.77 4.19
C ILE A 161 10.25 -18.94 3.17
N GLY A 162 10.27 -17.61 3.34
CA GLY A 162 11.01 -16.68 2.50
C GLY A 162 12.50 -17.00 2.40
N GLY A 163 13.11 -17.51 3.49
CA GLY A 163 14.50 -17.93 3.47
C GLY A 163 14.82 -18.99 2.39
N TYR A 164 13.92 -19.94 2.18
CA TYR A 164 14.06 -20.96 1.11
C TYR A 164 13.73 -20.41 -0.28
N ALA A 165 12.98 -19.31 -0.32
CA ALA A 165 12.41 -18.73 -1.52
C ALA A 165 12.89 -17.28 -1.69
N SER A 166 14.22 -17.08 -1.73
CA SER A 166 14.85 -15.75 -1.58
C SER A 166 14.30 -14.66 -2.51
N ILE A 167 13.93 -14.98 -3.75
CA ILE A 167 13.32 -13.98 -4.66
C ILE A 167 11.96 -13.50 -4.12
N PHE A 168 11.11 -14.38 -3.60
CA PHE A 168 9.85 -13.96 -2.97
C PHE A 168 10.12 -13.15 -1.70
N HIS A 169 11.12 -13.55 -0.91
CA HIS A 169 11.52 -12.83 0.28
C HIS A 169 11.93 -11.39 -0.04
N PHE A 170 12.90 -11.20 -0.94
CA PHE A 170 13.40 -9.88 -1.32
C PHE A 170 12.37 -9.02 -2.07
N ILE A 171 11.41 -9.63 -2.79
CA ILE A 171 10.24 -8.89 -3.27
C ILE A 171 9.41 -8.38 -2.09
N GLY A 172 9.20 -9.21 -1.07
CA GLY A 172 8.51 -8.83 0.17
C GLY A 172 9.23 -7.71 0.93
N VAL A 173 10.56 -7.82 1.05
CA VAL A 173 11.43 -6.79 1.64
C VAL A 173 11.20 -5.45 0.94
N LEU A 174 11.39 -5.41 -0.38
CA LEU A 174 11.19 -4.22 -1.18
C LEU A 174 9.76 -3.64 -1.06
N CYS A 175 8.75 -4.51 -0.99
CA CYS A 175 7.36 -4.11 -0.84
C CYS A 175 7.03 -3.50 0.54
N GLY A 176 7.85 -3.75 1.57
CA GLY A 176 7.70 -3.18 2.90
C GLY A 176 8.55 -1.92 3.11
N GLU A 177 9.83 -1.99 2.73
CA GLU A 177 10.80 -0.91 2.92
C GLU A 177 10.46 0.34 2.10
N GLN A 178 10.15 0.18 0.81
CA GLN A 178 9.92 1.34 -0.07
C GLN A 178 8.72 2.19 0.34
N PRO A 179 7.53 1.63 0.65
CA PRO A 179 6.43 2.43 1.18
C PRO A 179 6.74 3.10 2.51
N LEU A 180 7.48 2.42 3.39
CA LEU A 180 7.91 2.99 4.66
C LEU A 180 8.88 4.16 4.44
N HIS A 181 9.87 3.98 3.56
CA HIS A 181 10.82 5.00 3.14
C HIS A 181 10.09 6.23 2.55
N TYR A 182 9.06 6.01 1.74
CA TYR A 182 8.19 7.10 1.25
C TYR A 182 7.51 7.85 2.39
N GLN A 183 6.87 7.14 3.33
CA GLN A 183 6.16 7.74 4.47
C GLN A 183 7.12 8.54 5.37
N GLN A 184 8.27 7.96 5.68
CA GLN A 184 9.31 8.60 6.48
C GLN A 184 9.94 9.80 5.78
N THR A 185 10.11 9.74 4.45
CA THR A 185 10.59 10.89 3.65
C THR A 185 9.60 12.05 3.72
N LEU A 186 8.30 11.79 3.67
CA LEU A 186 7.28 12.84 3.84
C LEU A 186 7.34 13.47 5.23
N GLN A 187 7.41 12.63 6.28
CA GLN A 187 7.55 13.09 7.66
C GLN A 187 8.82 13.96 7.84
N HIS A 188 9.96 13.52 7.30
CA HIS A 188 11.22 14.25 7.39
C HIS A 188 11.20 15.58 6.61
N ARG A 189 10.50 15.65 5.47
CA ARG A 189 10.28 16.93 4.77
C ARG A 189 9.46 17.92 5.61
N GLY A 190 8.57 17.41 6.46
CA GLY A 190 7.80 18.17 7.44
C GLY A 190 8.47 18.32 8.82
N ALA A 191 9.78 18.07 8.94
CA ALA A 191 10.49 17.92 10.23
C ALA A 191 10.24 19.03 11.28
N VAL A 192 9.91 20.25 10.87
CA VAL A 192 9.59 21.37 11.77
C VAL A 192 8.37 21.05 12.67
N ASN A 193 7.46 20.21 12.19
CA ASN A 193 6.21 19.86 12.86
C ASN A 193 6.24 18.49 13.53
N VAL A 194 7.42 17.91 13.76
CA VAL A 194 7.59 16.55 14.28
C VAL A 194 8.43 16.59 15.57
N PRO A 195 8.16 15.76 16.59
CA PRO A 195 9.02 15.67 17.78
C PRO A 195 10.50 15.44 17.40
N PRO A 196 11.47 16.16 18.00
CA PRO A 196 12.88 16.10 17.58
C PRO A 196 13.48 14.69 17.58
N LEU A 197 13.19 13.90 18.62
CA LEU A 197 13.63 12.52 18.72
C LEU A 197 13.07 11.66 17.57
N LEU A 198 11.77 11.81 17.25
CA LEU A 198 11.14 11.09 16.14
C LEU A 198 11.78 11.45 14.79
N ASN A 199 12.10 12.72 14.57
CA ASN A 199 12.78 13.15 13.36
C ASN A 199 14.21 12.57 13.27
N LYS A 200 14.94 12.51 14.39
CA LYS A 200 16.29 11.92 14.48
C LYS A 200 16.29 10.43 14.13
N ILE A 201 15.41 9.63 14.75
CA ILE A 201 15.32 8.19 14.47
C ILE A 201 14.90 7.92 13.02
N THR A 202 14.00 8.75 12.48
CA THR A 202 13.54 8.63 11.09
C THR A 202 14.67 8.95 10.11
N TYR A 203 15.50 9.95 10.42
CA TYR A 203 16.67 10.30 9.61
C TYR A 203 17.70 9.17 9.57
N ILE A 204 18.03 8.58 10.73
CA ILE A 204 18.96 7.45 10.82
C ILE A 204 18.44 6.29 9.96
N HIS A 205 17.20 5.86 10.20
CA HIS A 205 16.58 4.77 9.47
C HIS A 205 16.57 5.02 7.94
N LEU A 206 16.14 6.21 7.50
CA LEU A 206 16.15 6.55 6.06
C LEU A 206 17.54 6.45 5.40
N ALA A 207 18.60 6.80 6.14
CA ALA A 207 19.96 6.77 5.63
C ALA A 207 20.50 5.34 5.46
N GLU A 208 20.12 4.43 6.36
CA GLU A 208 20.52 3.02 6.32
C GLU A 208 19.68 2.23 5.31
N GLU A 209 18.36 2.40 5.33
CA GLU A 209 17.41 1.78 4.39
C GLU A 209 17.70 2.10 2.91
N ALA A 210 18.25 3.28 2.63
CA ALA A 210 18.65 3.62 1.26
C ALA A 210 19.66 2.62 0.68
N ARG A 211 20.52 2.03 1.53
CA ARG A 211 21.46 0.98 1.13
C ARG A 211 20.75 -0.37 0.96
N HIS A 212 19.91 -0.78 1.90
CA HIS A 212 19.16 -2.05 1.87
C HIS A 212 18.35 -2.17 0.59
N ILE A 213 17.57 -1.12 0.29
CA ILE A 213 16.78 -1.03 -0.93
C ILE A 213 17.66 -1.11 -2.19
N SER A 214 18.85 -0.49 -2.18
CA SER A 214 19.78 -0.53 -3.32
C SER A 214 20.35 -1.93 -3.55
N PHE A 215 20.72 -2.63 -2.48
CA PHE A 215 21.11 -4.03 -2.56
C PHE A 215 19.99 -4.90 -3.12
N VAL A 216 18.76 -4.75 -2.60
CA VAL A 216 17.62 -5.57 -3.03
C VAL A 216 17.28 -5.34 -4.50
N ASP A 217 17.33 -4.10 -4.99
CA ASP A 217 17.13 -3.77 -6.41
C ASP A 217 18.16 -4.51 -7.29
N ASP A 218 19.45 -4.40 -6.96
CA ASP A 218 20.54 -5.05 -7.68
C ASP A 218 20.48 -6.59 -7.59
N TYR A 219 20.18 -7.12 -6.40
CA TYR A 219 20.03 -8.56 -6.16
C TYR A 219 18.90 -9.14 -7.00
N LEU A 220 17.73 -8.49 -6.98
CA LEU A 220 16.57 -8.94 -7.77
C LEU A 220 16.88 -8.84 -9.26
N ALA A 221 17.48 -7.75 -9.74
CA ALA A 221 17.87 -7.60 -11.14
C ALA A 221 18.79 -8.73 -11.60
N GLN A 222 19.83 -9.06 -10.80
CA GLN A 222 20.75 -10.15 -11.09
C GLN A 222 20.06 -11.52 -11.12
N ARG A 223 19.19 -11.81 -10.13
CA ARG A 223 18.45 -13.09 -10.05
C ARG A 223 17.37 -13.22 -11.11
N MET A 224 16.82 -12.11 -11.59
CA MET A 224 15.74 -12.13 -12.59
C MET A 224 16.25 -12.49 -13.99
N GLN A 225 17.54 -12.26 -14.28
CA GLN A 225 18.19 -12.63 -15.55
C GLN A 225 18.21 -14.14 -15.79
N SER A 226 18.40 -14.94 -14.74
CA SER A 226 18.43 -16.41 -14.81
C SER A 226 17.09 -17.09 -14.46
N SER A 227 16.04 -16.30 -14.21
CA SER A 227 14.74 -16.82 -13.81
C SER A 227 13.90 -17.29 -15.01
N SER A 228 13.34 -18.50 -14.93
CA SER A 228 12.47 -19.04 -15.98
C SER A 228 11.17 -18.23 -16.15
N ARG A 229 10.55 -18.29 -17.33
CA ARG A 229 9.31 -17.56 -17.63
C ARG A 229 8.18 -17.89 -16.65
N PHE A 230 8.07 -19.15 -16.22
CA PHE A 230 7.08 -19.57 -15.24
C PHE A 230 7.32 -18.92 -13.87
N ARG A 231 8.56 -18.95 -13.37
CA ARG A 231 8.92 -18.28 -12.11
C ARG A 231 8.69 -16.78 -12.18
N ARG A 232 9.05 -16.14 -13.29
CA ARG A 232 8.78 -14.71 -13.52
C ARG A 232 7.28 -14.40 -13.49
N ALA A 233 6.44 -15.28 -14.03
CA ALA A 233 4.99 -15.12 -13.96
C ALA A 233 4.48 -15.20 -12.51
N THR A 234 4.99 -16.14 -11.69
CA THR A 234 4.60 -16.21 -10.28
C THR A 234 5.05 -14.99 -9.49
N TYR A 235 6.25 -14.45 -9.76
CA TYR A 235 6.71 -13.19 -9.18
C TYR A 235 5.83 -12.01 -9.59
N ALA A 236 5.45 -11.92 -10.86
CA ALA A 236 4.55 -10.87 -11.37
C ALA A 236 3.16 -10.89 -10.73
N ILE A 237 2.70 -12.03 -10.21
CA ILE A 237 1.45 -12.15 -9.44
C ILE A 237 1.68 -11.74 -7.98
N ALA A 238 2.72 -12.27 -7.35
CA ALA A 238 2.98 -12.04 -5.93
C ALA A 238 3.34 -10.58 -5.61
N PHE A 239 4.02 -9.89 -6.52
CA PHE A 239 4.51 -8.53 -6.32
C PHE A 239 3.39 -7.53 -5.92
N PRO A 240 2.35 -7.29 -6.73
CA PRO A 240 1.30 -6.34 -6.36
C PRO A 240 0.48 -6.79 -5.15
N PHE A 241 0.42 -8.10 -4.88
CA PHE A 241 -0.22 -8.64 -3.68
C PHE A 241 0.57 -8.29 -2.41
N TYR A 242 1.88 -8.57 -2.37
CA TYR A 242 2.76 -8.20 -1.25
C TYR A 242 2.77 -6.69 -1.02
N LEU A 243 2.91 -5.92 -2.09
CA LEU A 243 2.88 -4.47 -2.02
C LEU A 243 1.58 -3.96 -1.39
N ARG A 244 0.43 -4.43 -1.86
CA ARG A 244 -0.86 -4.00 -1.32
C ARG A 244 -1.08 -4.40 0.14
N TRP A 245 -0.59 -5.59 0.50
CA TRP A 245 -0.66 -6.08 1.86
C TRP A 245 0.21 -5.23 2.81
N LEU A 246 1.48 -5.04 2.47
CA LEU A 246 2.46 -4.34 3.31
C LEU A 246 2.16 -2.84 3.42
N ILE A 247 1.79 -2.14 2.34
CA ILE A 247 1.27 -0.77 2.45
C ILE A 247 0.05 -0.74 3.39
N GLY A 248 -0.79 -1.77 3.35
CA GLY A 248 -1.96 -1.88 4.21
C GLY A 248 -1.62 -2.01 5.70
N GLU A 249 -0.48 -2.60 6.05
CA GLU A 249 0.03 -2.69 7.42
C GLU A 249 0.66 -1.39 7.89
N SER A 250 1.39 -0.68 7.02
CA SER A 250 2.07 0.58 7.37
C SER A 250 1.11 1.78 7.42
N VAL A 251 0.28 1.96 6.38
CA VAL A 251 -0.56 3.15 6.21
C VAL A 251 -1.90 3.05 6.96
N GLY A 252 -2.42 1.83 7.11
CA GLY A 252 -3.78 1.62 7.58
C GLY A 252 -3.82 1.06 9.00
N PRO A 253 -3.99 1.90 10.05
CA PRO A 253 -3.89 1.45 11.43
C PRO A 253 -4.87 0.31 11.73
N PRO A 254 -4.56 -0.57 12.69
CA PRO A 254 -5.42 -1.69 13.02
C PRO A 254 -6.76 -1.22 13.60
N ARG A 255 -7.79 -2.07 13.53
CA ARG A 255 -9.13 -1.74 14.05
C ARG A 255 -9.16 -1.43 15.56
N THR A 256 -8.12 -1.78 16.30
CA THR A 256 -7.94 -1.40 17.71
C THR A 256 -7.88 0.12 17.85
N PHE A 257 -7.14 0.81 16.98
CA PHE A 257 -7.06 2.27 16.94
C PHE A 257 -8.45 2.91 16.82
N ALA A 258 -9.21 2.49 15.81
CA ALA A 258 -10.55 3.01 15.58
C ALA A 258 -11.49 2.76 16.76
N ARG A 259 -11.33 1.65 17.49
CA ARG A 259 -12.13 1.36 18.70
C ARG A 259 -11.70 2.23 19.88
N GLN A 260 -10.39 2.34 20.12
CA GLN A 260 -9.83 3.11 21.23
C GLN A 260 -10.26 4.57 21.17
N PHE A 261 -10.19 5.17 19.97
CA PHE A 261 -10.54 6.58 19.77
C PHE A 261 -11.98 6.81 19.29
N GLY A 262 -12.82 5.77 19.28
CA GLY A 262 -14.23 5.88 18.89
C GLY A 262 -14.45 6.40 17.47
N ILE A 263 -13.52 6.13 16.55
CA ILE A 263 -13.59 6.60 15.17
C ILE A 263 -14.74 5.89 14.46
N PRO A 264 -15.74 6.62 13.93
CA PRO A 264 -16.84 5.99 13.22
C PRO A 264 -16.31 5.18 12.03
N ARG A 265 -16.83 3.96 11.86
CA ARG A 265 -16.40 3.05 10.77
C ARG A 265 -16.47 3.70 9.39
N ARG A 266 -17.43 4.61 9.16
CA ARG A 266 -17.56 5.39 7.92
C ARG A 266 -16.36 6.32 7.71
N VAL A 267 -15.95 7.06 8.75
CA VAL A 267 -14.81 7.99 8.73
C VAL A 267 -13.54 7.20 8.51
N PHE A 268 -13.31 6.15 9.29
CA PHE A 268 -12.14 5.31 9.16
C PHE A 268 -11.97 4.72 7.76
N LYS A 269 -13.07 4.24 7.16
CA LYS A 269 -13.03 3.72 5.78
C LYS A 269 -12.85 4.79 4.73
N ALA A 270 -13.47 5.96 4.92
CA ALA A 270 -13.28 7.10 4.05
C ALA A 270 -11.81 7.54 4.06
N ALA A 271 -11.29 7.82 5.26
CA ALA A 271 -9.92 8.26 5.50
C ALA A 271 -8.91 7.33 4.84
N TYR A 272 -8.88 6.03 5.17
CA TYR A 272 -7.76 5.16 4.77
C TYR A 272 -7.98 4.35 3.48
N TRP A 273 -9.21 4.21 2.96
CA TRP A 273 -9.48 3.26 1.86
C TRP A 273 -10.37 3.78 0.72
N ARG A 274 -11.18 4.81 0.93
CA ARG A 274 -12.25 5.19 -0.02
C ARG A 274 -12.20 6.62 -0.51
N SER A 275 -11.48 7.52 0.16
CA SER A 275 -11.28 8.88 -0.32
C SER A 275 -10.41 8.90 -1.60
N ALA A 276 -10.46 9.99 -2.35
CA ALA A 276 -9.56 10.17 -3.49
C ALA A 276 -8.11 10.29 -3.01
N GLU A 277 -7.94 10.92 -1.85
CA GLU A 277 -6.71 11.18 -1.13
C GLU A 277 -6.06 9.87 -0.70
N SER A 278 -6.81 8.93 -0.07
CA SER A 278 -6.24 7.62 0.30
C SER A 278 -5.86 6.78 -0.90
N ARG A 279 -6.66 6.80 -1.97
CA ARG A 279 -6.29 6.11 -3.21
C ARG A 279 -5.04 6.73 -3.84
N ARG A 280 -4.90 8.05 -3.79
CA ARG A 280 -3.70 8.75 -4.26
C ARG A 280 -2.51 8.37 -3.41
N MET A 281 -2.60 8.46 -2.09
CA MET A 281 -1.51 8.12 -1.18
C MET A 281 -1.07 6.67 -1.35
N MET A 282 -2.00 5.71 -1.40
CA MET A 282 -1.72 4.30 -1.73
C MET A 282 -0.96 4.15 -3.05
N ALA A 283 -1.38 4.87 -4.09
CA ALA A 283 -0.69 4.84 -5.37
C ALA A 283 0.69 5.50 -5.28
N GLU A 284 0.86 6.63 -4.61
CA GLU A 284 2.16 7.30 -4.49
C GLU A 284 3.17 6.51 -3.64
N SER A 285 2.75 5.91 -2.53
CA SER A 285 3.60 5.02 -1.72
C SER A 285 4.08 3.78 -2.49
N ALA A 286 3.37 3.40 -3.56
CA ALA A 286 3.74 2.31 -4.45
C ALA A 286 4.62 2.74 -5.65
N ALA A 287 4.98 4.02 -5.78
CA ALA A 287 5.60 4.57 -6.98
C ALA A 287 6.98 3.97 -7.30
N ASP A 288 7.89 3.96 -6.35
CA ASP A 288 9.24 3.44 -6.56
C ASP A 288 9.24 1.92 -6.76
N VAL A 289 8.37 1.21 -6.03
CA VAL A 289 8.17 -0.23 -6.21
C VAL A 289 7.63 -0.55 -7.61
N ARG A 290 6.72 0.26 -8.15
CA ARG A 290 6.25 0.11 -9.53
C ARG A 290 7.37 0.26 -10.55
N ARG A 291 8.27 1.24 -10.36
CA ARG A 291 9.44 1.42 -11.23
C ARG A 291 10.31 0.17 -11.22
N ILE A 292 10.65 -0.34 -10.05
CA ILE A 292 11.47 -1.56 -9.93
C ILE A 292 10.76 -2.76 -10.57
N ALA A 293 9.45 -2.91 -10.39
CA ALA A 293 8.70 -3.98 -11.05
C ALA A 293 8.65 -3.85 -12.59
N ASP A 294 8.67 -2.62 -13.14
CA ASP A 294 8.85 -2.36 -14.57
C ASP A 294 10.25 -2.75 -15.03
N ASP A 295 11.29 -2.30 -14.31
CA ASP A 295 12.70 -2.54 -14.64
C ASP A 295 13.04 -4.05 -14.60
N LEU A 296 12.46 -4.79 -13.67
CA LEU A 296 12.57 -6.25 -13.59
C LEU A 296 11.78 -6.98 -14.68
N GLY A 297 10.94 -6.27 -15.45
CA GLY A 297 10.05 -6.84 -16.46
C GLY A 297 8.94 -7.72 -15.87
N LEU A 298 8.49 -7.42 -14.65
CA LEU A 298 7.41 -8.11 -13.96
C LEU A 298 6.05 -7.40 -14.12
N ARG A 299 6.06 -6.12 -14.49
CA ARG A 299 4.86 -5.32 -14.73
C ARG A 299 4.49 -5.20 -16.22
N THR A 300 4.23 -6.37 -16.81
CA THR A 300 3.73 -6.52 -18.19
C THR A 300 2.28 -6.06 -18.39
N ALA A 301 1.80 -6.03 -19.64
CA ALA A 301 0.42 -5.65 -19.96
C ALA A 301 -0.64 -6.45 -19.18
N TRP A 302 -0.44 -7.75 -18.98
CA TRP A 302 -1.40 -8.59 -18.23
C TRP A 302 -1.27 -8.36 -16.72
N SER A 303 -0.06 -8.31 -16.18
CA SER A 303 0.13 -8.22 -14.73
C SER A 303 -0.33 -6.86 -14.21
N ARG A 304 -0.24 -5.78 -15.01
CA ARG A 304 -0.82 -4.46 -14.71
C ARG A 304 -2.30 -4.50 -14.31
N TRP A 305 -3.06 -5.49 -14.78
CA TRP A 305 -4.44 -5.65 -14.32
C TRP A 305 -4.50 -5.96 -12.81
N LEU A 306 -3.58 -6.78 -12.28
CA LEU A 306 -3.47 -7.03 -10.84
C LEU A 306 -3.11 -5.77 -10.07
N TRP A 307 -2.17 -4.97 -10.57
CA TRP A 307 -1.81 -3.68 -9.94
C TRP A 307 -3.02 -2.74 -9.83
N ARG A 308 -3.87 -2.69 -10.87
CA ARG A 308 -5.13 -1.93 -10.86
C ARG A 308 -6.14 -2.52 -9.88
N LEU A 309 -6.33 -3.84 -9.90
CA LEU A 309 -7.24 -4.55 -9.00
C LEU A 309 -6.89 -4.29 -7.53
N PHE A 310 -5.60 -4.30 -7.20
CA PHE A 310 -5.12 -4.04 -5.85
C PHE A 310 -5.06 -2.54 -5.50
N GLY A 311 -5.28 -1.65 -6.47
CA GLY A 311 -5.28 -0.20 -6.25
C GLY A 311 -3.89 0.40 -6.04
N VAL A 312 -2.84 -0.28 -6.52
CA VAL A 312 -1.43 0.13 -6.44
C VAL A 312 -0.84 0.48 -7.81
N GLU A 313 -1.67 0.61 -8.84
CA GLU A 313 -1.29 1.15 -10.14
C GLU A 313 -1.22 2.70 -10.08
N GLY A 314 -0.30 3.31 -10.84
CA GLY A 314 -0.18 4.76 -10.86
C GLY A 314 0.98 5.25 -11.73
N ARG A 315 1.43 6.48 -11.46
CA ARG A 315 2.62 7.08 -12.08
C ARG A 315 3.85 6.23 -11.81
N VAL A 316 4.74 6.13 -12.79
CA VAL A 316 6.08 5.55 -12.62
C VAL A 316 7.06 6.72 -12.48
N PRO A 317 7.83 6.79 -11.39
CA PRO A 317 8.84 7.82 -11.20
C PRO A 317 10.04 7.59 -12.12
N ARG A 318 10.75 8.68 -12.46
CA ARG A 318 11.97 8.65 -13.29
C ARG A 318 13.21 8.20 -12.53
N TYR A 319 13.26 8.51 -11.24
CA TYR A 319 14.33 8.15 -10.32
C TYR A 319 13.72 7.92 -8.93
N ARG A 320 14.45 7.23 -8.05
CA ARG A 320 13.97 6.91 -6.69
C ARG A 320 13.60 8.17 -5.90
N GLY A 321 12.41 8.18 -5.27
CA GLY A 321 11.97 9.28 -4.42
C GLY A 321 11.55 10.56 -5.18
N GLU A 322 11.36 10.48 -6.51
CA GLU A 322 10.91 11.62 -7.32
C GLU A 322 9.57 12.18 -6.77
N PRO A 323 9.54 13.46 -6.31
CA PRO A 323 8.31 14.06 -5.82
C PRO A 323 7.23 14.11 -6.90
N ASN A 324 6.00 13.73 -6.54
CA ASN A 324 4.89 13.91 -7.45
C ASN A 324 4.46 15.39 -7.50
N ARG A 325 4.92 16.09 -8.55
CA ARG A 325 4.56 17.48 -8.86
C ARG A 325 3.35 17.62 -9.80
N THR A 326 2.71 16.52 -10.19
CA THR A 326 1.47 16.60 -10.97
C THR A 326 0.35 17.10 -10.07
N ASN A 327 0.06 18.40 -10.15
CA ASN A 327 -1.08 19.05 -9.48
C ASN A 327 -2.40 18.30 -9.72
N ALA A 328 -3.31 18.44 -8.75
CA ALA A 328 -4.59 17.78 -8.54
C ALA A 328 -5.66 17.93 -9.66
N VAL A 329 -5.31 18.18 -10.92
CA VAL A 329 -6.25 18.55 -12.01
C VAL A 329 -6.59 17.38 -12.95
N LYS A 330 -6.72 16.14 -12.45
CA LYS A 330 -7.14 15.00 -13.31
C LYS A 330 -8.24 14.11 -12.70
N HIS A 331 -9.16 14.67 -11.92
CA HIS A 331 -10.43 13.98 -11.66
C HIS A 331 -11.37 14.06 -12.86
N ALA A 332 -11.60 15.24 -13.43
CA ALA A 332 -12.54 15.40 -14.56
C ALA A 332 -12.18 14.56 -15.80
N ALA A 333 -10.90 14.45 -16.16
CA ALA A 333 -10.46 13.67 -17.33
C ALA A 333 -10.59 12.15 -17.13
N ARG A 334 -10.32 11.64 -15.91
CA ARG A 334 -10.49 10.21 -15.59
C ARG A 334 -11.96 9.81 -15.53
N HIS A 335 -12.83 10.68 -15.02
CA HIS A 335 -14.28 10.46 -15.05
C HIS A 335 -14.81 10.39 -16.49
N ARG A 336 -14.35 11.29 -17.37
CA ARG A 336 -14.74 11.27 -18.79
C ARG A 336 -14.30 9.99 -19.51
N VAL A 337 -13.06 9.54 -19.34
CA VAL A 337 -12.57 8.31 -19.99
C VAL A 337 -13.27 7.06 -19.44
N ALA A 338 -13.51 6.98 -18.12
CA ALA A 338 -14.26 5.90 -17.52
C ALA A 338 -15.73 5.88 -17.99
N MET A 339 -16.36 7.05 -18.09
CA MET A 339 -17.71 7.20 -18.63
C MET A 339 -17.80 6.73 -20.08
N TRP A 340 -16.87 7.15 -20.94
CA TRP A 340 -16.84 6.71 -22.34
C TRP A 340 -16.56 5.21 -22.50
N GLY A 341 -15.63 4.64 -21.71
CA GLY A 341 -15.37 3.20 -21.72
C GLY A 341 -16.57 2.36 -21.29
N ARG A 342 -17.36 2.86 -20.32
CA ARG A 342 -18.59 2.20 -19.85
C ARG A 342 -19.74 2.34 -20.84
N LEU A 343 -19.92 3.52 -21.45
CA LEU A 343 -20.89 3.72 -22.54
C LEU A 343 -20.58 2.79 -23.73
N ALA A 344 -19.30 2.63 -24.07
CA ALA A 344 -18.88 1.67 -25.08
C ALA A 344 -19.22 0.22 -24.69
N ALA A 345 -18.98 -0.18 -23.43
CA ALA A 345 -19.36 -1.51 -22.95
C ALA A 345 -20.87 -1.77 -23.02
N VAL A 346 -21.69 -0.79 -22.63
CA VAL A 346 -23.17 -0.84 -22.78
C VAL A 346 -23.57 -0.98 -24.25
N ALA A 347 -22.99 -0.19 -25.15
CA ALA A 347 -23.27 -0.26 -26.58
C ALA A 347 -22.86 -1.60 -27.20
N ILE A 348 -21.68 -2.13 -26.84
CA ILE A 348 -21.22 -3.46 -27.29
C ILE A 348 -22.16 -4.55 -26.80
N THR A 349 -22.58 -4.50 -25.53
CA THR A 349 -23.43 -5.54 -24.93
C THR A 349 -24.85 -5.49 -25.51
N ALA A 350 -25.38 -4.29 -25.75
CA ALA A 350 -26.64 -4.09 -26.47
C ALA A 350 -26.54 -4.59 -27.92
N GLY A 351 -25.43 -4.33 -28.61
CA GLY A 351 -25.17 -4.84 -29.96
C GLY A 351 -25.12 -6.37 -30.00
N VAL A 352 -24.45 -7.00 -29.03
CA VAL A 352 -24.41 -8.47 -28.90
C VAL A 352 -25.80 -9.04 -28.62
N ALA A 353 -26.58 -8.40 -27.73
CA ALA A 353 -27.95 -8.81 -27.44
C ALA A 353 -28.82 -8.76 -28.72
N LEU A 354 -28.76 -7.68 -29.49
CA LEU A 354 -29.54 -7.54 -30.73
C LEU A 354 -29.10 -8.50 -31.83
N ALA A 355 -27.80 -8.78 -31.95
CA ALA A 355 -27.25 -9.58 -33.04
C ALA A 355 -27.34 -11.09 -32.81
N PHE A 356 -27.25 -11.55 -31.56
CA PHE A 356 -27.06 -12.98 -31.24
C PHE A 356 -28.18 -13.57 -30.38
N THR A 357 -29.22 -12.81 -30.05
CA THR A 357 -30.36 -13.33 -29.30
C THR A 357 -31.69 -12.94 -29.96
N PRO A 358 -32.63 -13.89 -30.14
CA PRO A 358 -33.94 -13.60 -30.74
C PRO A 358 -34.78 -12.63 -29.89
N ASP A 359 -34.48 -12.50 -28.60
CA ASP A 359 -35.14 -11.59 -27.65
C ASP A 359 -34.31 -10.32 -27.32
N GLY A 360 -33.34 -9.94 -28.16
CA GLY A 360 -32.38 -8.85 -27.87
C GLY A 360 -33.00 -7.52 -27.43
N LEU A 361 -34.12 -7.12 -28.04
CA LEU A 361 -34.87 -5.90 -27.65
C LEU A 361 -35.48 -6.02 -26.25
N ARG A 362 -36.00 -7.20 -25.89
CA ARG A 362 -36.56 -7.46 -24.56
C ARG A 362 -35.46 -7.46 -23.50
N ILE A 363 -34.31 -8.05 -23.80
CA ILE A 363 -33.10 -8.06 -22.95
C ILE A 363 -32.65 -6.64 -22.63
N ILE A 364 -32.56 -5.76 -23.64
CA ILE A 364 -32.18 -4.35 -23.44
C ILE A 364 -33.23 -3.59 -22.61
N ALA A 365 -34.53 -3.77 -22.91
CA ALA A 365 -35.60 -3.10 -22.18
C ALA A 365 -35.61 -3.48 -20.69
N VAL A 366 -35.41 -4.77 -20.40
CA VAL A 366 -35.29 -5.31 -19.05
C VAL A 366 -34.04 -4.78 -18.34
N ALA A 367 -32.90 -4.70 -19.03
CA ALA A 367 -31.66 -4.12 -18.49
C ALA A 367 -31.84 -2.65 -18.09
N ALA A 368 -32.49 -1.87 -18.95
CA ALA A 368 -32.77 -0.46 -18.71
C ALA A 368 -33.74 -0.27 -17.52
N ALA A 369 -34.78 -1.09 -17.43
CA ALA A 369 -35.72 -1.07 -16.30
C ALA A 369 -35.02 -1.43 -14.98
N GLY A 370 -34.19 -2.49 -14.98
CA GLY A 370 -33.39 -2.89 -13.82
C GLY A 370 -32.42 -1.80 -13.36
N ALA A 371 -31.75 -1.13 -14.32
CA ALA A 371 -30.90 0.02 -14.03
C ALA A 371 -31.69 1.21 -13.46
N GLY A 372 -32.91 1.48 -13.96
CA GLY A 372 -33.78 2.53 -13.44
C GLY A 372 -34.28 2.27 -12.02
N VAL A 373 -34.65 1.03 -11.70
CA VAL A 373 -35.01 0.61 -10.33
C VAL A 373 -33.82 0.74 -9.39
N TRP A 374 -32.64 0.30 -9.83
CA TRP A 374 -31.39 0.43 -9.08
C TRP A 374 -31.04 1.89 -8.82
N ALA A 375 -31.14 2.75 -9.84
CA ALA A 375 -30.89 4.18 -9.74
C ALA A 375 -31.85 4.86 -8.75
N THR A 376 -33.14 4.56 -8.85
CA THR A 376 -34.17 5.11 -7.96
C THR A 376 -33.95 4.68 -6.52
N TYR A 377 -33.62 3.40 -6.27
CA TYR A 377 -33.25 2.91 -4.94
C TYR A 377 -32.08 3.70 -4.35
N HIS A 378 -31.02 3.94 -5.14
CA HIS A 378 -29.84 4.68 -4.68
C HIS A 378 -30.12 6.16 -4.44
N ALA A 379 -30.88 6.84 -5.32
CA ALA A 379 -31.27 8.24 -5.14
C ALA A 379 -32.15 8.44 -3.90
N LEU A 380 -33.10 7.54 -3.64
CA LEU A 380 -33.93 7.56 -2.43
C LEU A 380 -33.11 7.27 -1.17
N ARG A 381 -32.10 6.41 -1.27
CA ARG A 381 -31.20 6.06 -0.16
C ARG A 381 -30.24 7.19 0.18
N GLU A 382 -29.73 7.89 -0.81
CA GLU A 382 -28.86 9.07 -0.65
C GLU A 382 -29.61 10.21 0.05
N ARG A 383 -30.85 10.49 -0.36
CA ARG A 383 -31.74 11.46 0.32
C ARG A 383 -32.04 11.09 1.78
N ARG A 384 -31.89 9.81 2.16
CA ARG A 384 -32.04 9.31 3.54
C ARG A 384 -30.71 9.14 4.28
N GLY A 385 -29.60 9.67 3.74
CA GLY A 385 -28.28 9.66 4.40
C GLY A 385 -27.54 8.31 4.33
N GLY A 386 -27.99 7.37 3.51
CA GLY A 386 -27.38 6.05 3.38
C GLY A 386 -26.26 6.02 2.33
N VAL A 387 -25.03 6.34 2.71
CA VAL A 387 -23.86 6.21 1.80
C VAL A 387 -23.60 4.73 1.46
N VAL A 388 -23.35 4.47 0.18
CA VAL A 388 -23.16 3.14 -0.38
C VAL A 388 -21.75 2.62 -0.08
N GLY A 389 -21.63 1.73 0.92
CA GLY A 389 -20.43 0.91 1.03
C GLY A 389 -20.29 0.09 2.32
N ASN A 390 -20.42 -1.24 2.20
CA ASN A 390 -20.32 -2.28 3.25
C ASN A 390 -21.26 -2.12 4.43
N GLN A 391 -22.55 -2.26 4.14
CA GLN A 391 -23.51 -2.77 5.12
C GLN A 391 -23.37 -4.31 5.21
N PRO A 392 -23.78 -4.95 6.32
CA PRO A 392 -23.96 -6.42 6.37
C PRO A 392 -24.91 -6.88 5.25
N PHE A 393 -25.00 -8.18 4.99
CA PHE A 393 -25.91 -8.75 3.98
C PHE A 393 -27.33 -8.19 4.18
N GLU A 394 -27.75 -7.27 3.31
CA GLU A 394 -29.05 -6.62 3.41
C GLU A 394 -30.07 -7.46 2.64
N TRP A 395 -30.93 -8.18 3.37
CA TRP A 395 -32.06 -8.91 2.79
C TRP A 395 -32.86 -8.09 1.77
N PRO A 396 -33.12 -6.78 1.95
CA PRO A 396 -33.79 -5.97 0.92
C PRO A 396 -33.01 -5.86 -0.39
N ARG A 397 -31.68 -5.77 -0.34
CA ARG A 397 -30.82 -5.70 -1.54
C ARG A 397 -30.79 -7.04 -2.26
N LEU A 398 -30.73 -8.14 -1.50
CA LEU A 398 -30.86 -9.50 -2.05
C LEU A 398 -32.24 -9.71 -2.66
N LEU A 399 -33.32 -9.30 -2.00
CA LEU A 399 -34.69 -9.46 -2.46
C LEU A 399 -34.97 -8.65 -3.73
N VAL A 400 -34.40 -7.44 -3.85
CA VAL A 400 -34.42 -6.68 -5.11
C VAL A 400 -33.64 -7.43 -6.19
N TRP A 401 -32.46 -7.97 -5.87
CA TRP A 401 -31.68 -8.78 -6.81
C TRP A 401 -32.39 -10.07 -7.23
N VAL A 402 -33.03 -10.77 -6.30
CA VAL A 402 -33.77 -12.01 -6.55
C VAL A 402 -35.05 -11.71 -7.33
N ALA A 403 -35.78 -10.65 -7.00
CA ALA A 403 -36.96 -10.23 -7.76
C ALA A 403 -36.59 -9.84 -9.20
N VAL A 404 -35.49 -9.09 -9.37
CA VAL A 404 -34.95 -8.77 -10.70
C VAL A 404 -34.55 -10.05 -11.43
N CYS A 405 -33.77 -10.95 -10.83
CA CYS A 405 -33.39 -12.21 -11.46
C CYS A 405 -34.58 -13.13 -11.80
N VAL A 406 -35.59 -13.23 -10.92
CA VAL A 406 -36.77 -14.08 -11.11
C VAL A 406 -37.72 -13.54 -12.18
N MET A 407 -37.92 -12.22 -12.24
CA MET A 407 -38.68 -11.59 -13.34
C MET A 407 -38.01 -11.75 -14.71
N MET A 408 -36.73 -12.16 -14.75
CA MET A 408 -35.88 -12.18 -15.94
C MET A 408 -35.62 -13.58 -16.51
N ILE A 409 -36.04 -14.63 -15.82
CA ILE A 409 -35.95 -16.03 -16.29
C ILE A 409 -36.65 -16.25 -17.66
N PRO A 410 -37.80 -15.61 -17.97
CA PRO A 410 -38.49 -15.83 -19.25
C PRO A 410 -37.83 -15.16 -20.47
N ALA A 411 -36.82 -14.29 -20.31
CA ALA A 411 -36.39 -13.35 -21.35
C ALA A 411 -35.16 -13.78 -22.20
N GLY A 412 -34.63 -15.00 -22.04
CA GLY A 412 -33.52 -15.48 -22.90
C GLY A 412 -32.53 -16.49 -22.29
N GLY A 413 -32.90 -17.18 -21.21
CA GLY A 413 -32.04 -18.18 -20.57
C GLY A 413 -30.76 -17.60 -19.94
N LEU A 414 -29.79 -18.48 -19.63
CA LEU A 414 -28.53 -18.14 -18.94
C LEU A 414 -27.67 -17.09 -19.65
N ILE A 415 -27.70 -17.06 -20.98
CA ILE A 415 -26.93 -16.09 -21.80
C ILE A 415 -27.57 -14.71 -21.74
N GLY A 416 -28.91 -14.62 -21.82
CA GLY A 416 -29.64 -13.36 -21.62
C GLY A 416 -29.41 -12.80 -20.22
N LEU A 417 -29.45 -13.65 -19.19
CA LEU A 417 -29.16 -13.25 -17.80
C LEU A 417 -27.75 -12.65 -17.65
N ALA A 418 -26.73 -13.26 -18.26
CA ALA A 418 -25.35 -12.76 -18.20
C ALA A 418 -25.21 -11.40 -18.90
N LEU A 419 -25.74 -11.24 -20.11
CA LEU A 419 -25.67 -9.97 -20.86
C LEU A 419 -26.39 -8.83 -20.13
N VAL A 420 -27.55 -9.12 -19.52
CA VAL A 420 -28.27 -8.11 -18.74
C VAL A 420 -27.56 -7.77 -17.44
N VAL A 421 -27.01 -8.75 -16.71
CA VAL A 421 -26.22 -8.49 -15.49
C VAL A 421 -25.01 -7.60 -15.80
N PHE A 422 -24.32 -7.84 -16.92
CA PHE A 422 -23.22 -6.98 -17.36
C PHE A 422 -23.69 -5.56 -17.72
N MET A 423 -24.81 -5.40 -18.43
CA MET A 423 -25.39 -4.07 -18.70
C MET A 423 -25.83 -3.34 -17.43
N ILE A 424 -26.47 -4.04 -16.49
CA ILE A 424 -26.88 -3.45 -15.21
C ILE A 424 -25.66 -3.06 -14.40
N LEU A 425 -24.60 -3.88 -14.31
CA LEU A 425 -23.38 -3.50 -13.61
C LEU A 425 -22.68 -2.29 -14.27
N ALA A 426 -22.68 -2.22 -15.60
CA ALA A 426 -22.14 -1.09 -16.34
C ALA A 426 -22.95 0.21 -16.15
N LEU A 427 -24.29 0.11 -16.02
CA LEU A 427 -25.21 1.23 -15.78
C LEU A 427 -25.29 1.62 -14.29
N ALA A 428 -25.28 0.66 -13.37
CA ALA A 428 -25.38 0.86 -11.92
C ALA A 428 -24.21 1.67 -11.35
N GLU A 429 -23.03 1.59 -11.98
CA GLU A 429 -21.85 2.38 -11.63
C GLU A 429 -21.87 3.83 -12.14
N PHE A 430 -22.93 4.30 -12.82
CA PHE A 430 -23.15 5.74 -13.07
C PHE A 430 -23.51 6.51 -11.79
N MET A 431 -24.14 5.84 -10.83
CA MET A 431 -24.85 6.46 -9.71
C MET A 431 -24.02 6.86 -8.46
N PRO A 432 -22.69 6.64 -8.36
CA PRO A 432 -21.86 7.31 -7.36
C PRO A 432 -21.03 8.48 -7.93
N THR A 433 -21.28 8.92 -9.17
CA THR A 433 -20.47 9.96 -9.86
C THR A 433 -21.27 11.01 -10.64
N LEU A 434 -22.58 11.08 -10.46
CA LEU A 434 -23.37 12.31 -10.63
C LEU A 434 -23.67 12.82 -9.23
#